data_AF-A0A3D1HKL3-F1
#
_entry.id   AF-A0A3D1HKL3-F1
#
_cell.length_a   1.000
_cell.length_b   1.000
_cell.length_c   1.000
_cell.angle_alpha   90.00
_cell.angle_beta   90.00
_cell.angle_gamma   90.00
#
_symmetry.space_group_name_H-M   'P 1'
#
loop_
_entity.id
_entity.type
_entity.pdbx_description
1 polymer ?
#
loop_
_entity_poly.entity_id
_entity_poly.type
_entity_poly.pdbx_seq_one_letter_code
_entity_poly.pdbx_strand_id
1 'polypeptide(L)'
;MDIDKELEDVFSDPLMDVSYREAKLFDIPSDMKVAMETHKVSPDYVAKRKVCDDFQQFEALFLQVHKDLKIGHRQLKRISKTTNIMEGHFYIVDGQMIFLARVLEKVKGSNGSLDGRTRCIYENGTESDILLQTLRKNVVGNGYAITETQEETNSKFFSQNDVKAEDKVTGYVYVLRSFSTNPDIRNIKDLYKIGFSTNRVEQRVANAEHEPTYLMAPVEIVGSYKIVNMHSHKFEDLIHQVLKEVNFRFKVTDDMGIIHEATEWYQVPLEIIDCVIQRIMDGSIVYYSYNRQLQCLEQNVKERLSKLDLSSMNVLTLNVDKKIFELIASGEIKEECCELKQTTLNKYTYIDEADGKRYLRRFDVLRLRAGNRANCMSAVVKVLDTSFADGIITYQLGDVLEVIRGDY
;
A
#
# COMPACT_ATOMS: atom_id res chain seq x y z
N MET A 1 38.14 -0.48 34.31
CA MET A 1 37.92 0.88 33.80
C MET A 1 36.78 1.44 34.59
N ASP A 2 37.06 2.54 35.28
CA ASP A 2 36.14 3.17 36.22
C ASP A 2 35.37 4.23 35.42
N ILE A 3 34.18 3.85 34.93
CA ILE A 3 33.38 4.63 33.97
C ILE A 3 33.06 6.02 34.54
N ASP A 4 32.86 6.11 35.84
CA ASP A 4 32.58 7.36 36.54
C ASP A 4 33.77 8.33 36.45
N LYS A 5 34.99 7.80 36.42
CA LYS A 5 36.23 8.57 36.31
C LYS A 5 36.49 9.04 34.88
N GLU A 6 36.16 8.22 33.90
CA GLU A 6 36.21 8.61 32.47
C GLU A 6 35.15 9.67 32.14
N LEU A 7 33.97 9.61 32.78
CA LEU A 7 32.94 10.65 32.66
C LEU A 7 33.36 11.95 33.33
N GLU A 8 33.99 11.90 34.50
CA GLU A 8 34.54 13.10 35.16
C GLU A 8 35.61 13.77 34.29
N ASP A 9 36.51 13.02 33.67
CA ASP A 9 37.52 13.58 32.76
C ASP A 9 36.90 14.24 31.51
N VAL A 10 35.77 13.71 30.99
CA VAL A 10 35.03 14.32 29.86
C VAL A 10 34.33 15.62 30.26
N PHE A 11 33.72 15.67 31.47
CA PHE A 11 33.07 16.89 31.96
C PHE A 11 34.06 17.96 32.45
N SER A 12 35.32 17.57 32.69
CA SER A 12 36.41 18.46 33.09
C SER A 12 37.19 19.05 31.91
N ASP A 13 36.82 18.70 30.67
CA ASP A 13 37.53 19.16 29.47
C ASP A 13 37.39 20.69 29.30
N PRO A 14 38.50 21.46 29.22
CA PRO A 14 38.48 22.89 28.92
C PRO A 14 37.75 23.27 27.62
N LEU A 15 37.51 22.32 26.70
CA LEU A 15 36.68 22.50 25.51
C LEU A 15 35.17 22.60 25.81
N MET A 16 34.72 22.13 26.98
CA MET A 16 33.33 22.20 27.44
C MET A 16 33.06 23.44 28.31
N ASP A 17 34.07 24.26 28.60
CA ASP A 17 33.94 25.52 29.33
C ASP A 17 33.41 26.62 28.37
N VAL A 18 32.13 26.48 28.00
CA VAL A 18 31.43 27.45 27.15
C VAL A 18 31.34 28.79 27.88
N SER A 19 31.80 29.84 27.22
CA SER A 19 31.76 31.19 27.78
C SER A 19 30.30 31.60 28.07
N TYR A 20 30.08 32.48 29.06
CA TYR A 20 28.75 33.00 29.41
C TYR A 20 27.98 33.61 28.22
N ARG A 21 28.66 33.95 27.12
CA ARG A 21 28.05 34.45 25.87
C ARG A 21 27.50 33.32 24.98
N GLU A 22 28.09 32.13 25.02
CA GLU A 22 27.65 30.96 24.25
C GLU A 22 26.48 30.23 24.93
N ALA A 23 26.40 30.27 26.26
CA ALA A 23 25.23 29.77 27.00
C ALA A 23 23.92 30.51 26.60
N LYS A 24 24.01 31.81 26.28
CA LYS A 24 22.86 32.61 25.81
C LYS A 24 22.38 32.25 24.41
N LEU A 25 23.14 31.51 23.60
CA LEU A 25 22.66 30.98 22.31
C LEU A 25 21.66 29.82 22.51
N PHE A 26 21.65 29.19 23.67
CA PHE A 26 20.70 28.13 24.04
C PHE A 26 19.50 28.65 24.83
N ASP A 27 19.47 29.94 25.16
CA ASP A 27 18.30 30.58 25.77
C ASP A 27 17.19 30.72 24.72
N ILE A 28 16.16 29.88 24.86
CA ILE A 28 14.98 29.92 24.01
C ILE A 28 14.26 31.27 24.22
N PRO A 29 14.04 32.07 23.15
CA PRO A 29 13.34 33.35 23.24
C PRO A 29 11.95 33.20 23.86
N SER A 30 11.54 34.19 24.64
CA SER A 30 10.24 34.23 25.36
C SER A 30 9.06 33.95 24.44
N ASP A 31 9.12 34.45 23.22
CA ASP A 31 8.09 34.35 22.17
C ASP A 31 7.93 32.90 21.69
N MET A 32 9.03 32.15 21.66
CA MET A 32 9.06 30.73 21.30
C MET A 32 8.57 29.86 22.46
N LYS A 33 8.79 30.28 23.72
CA LYS A 33 8.19 29.62 24.91
C LYS A 33 6.67 29.75 24.90
N VAL A 34 6.13 30.92 24.55
CA VAL A 34 4.68 31.13 24.40
C VAL A 34 4.09 30.26 23.27
N ALA A 35 4.79 30.13 22.13
CA ALA A 35 4.40 29.21 21.05
C ALA A 35 4.47 27.73 21.48
N MET A 36 5.47 27.34 22.26
CA MET A 36 5.60 25.99 22.81
C MET A 36 4.55 25.68 23.88
N GLU A 37 4.13 26.66 24.69
CA GLU A 37 3.06 26.53 25.66
C GLU A 37 1.68 26.45 24.99
N THR A 38 1.43 27.25 23.96
CA THR A 38 0.20 27.14 23.15
C THR A 38 0.11 25.85 22.35
N HIS A 39 1.25 25.25 21.95
CA HIS A 39 1.29 23.91 21.36
C HIS A 39 1.26 22.77 22.38
N LYS A 40 1.50 23.05 23.67
CA LYS A 40 1.31 22.12 24.79
C LYS A 40 -0.06 22.32 25.44
N VAL A 41 -1.13 22.27 24.65
CA VAL A 41 -2.43 21.91 25.23
C VAL A 41 -2.31 20.42 25.60
N SER A 42 -1.99 20.16 26.86
CA SER A 42 -2.12 18.82 27.44
C SER A 42 -3.52 18.32 27.14
N PRO A 43 -3.70 17.14 26.54
CA PRO A 43 -5.03 16.64 26.24
C PRO A 43 -5.80 16.47 27.56
N ASP A 44 -6.94 17.15 27.69
CA ASP A 44 -7.79 17.12 28.90
C ASP A 44 -8.20 15.70 29.30
N TYR A 45 -8.17 14.75 28.36
CA TYR A 45 -8.45 13.35 28.61
C TYR A 45 -7.71 12.42 27.65
N VAL A 46 -6.87 11.54 28.20
CA VAL A 46 -6.21 10.43 27.50
C VAL A 46 -7.10 9.19 27.62
N ALA A 47 -7.55 8.64 26.49
CA ALA A 47 -8.34 7.42 26.44
C ALA A 47 -7.58 6.26 27.10
N LYS A 48 -8.22 5.57 28.05
CA LYS A 48 -7.68 4.39 28.72
C LYS A 48 -8.50 3.17 28.33
N ARG A 49 -7.83 2.04 28.11
CA ARG A 49 -8.50 0.76 27.83
C ARG A 49 -9.26 0.30 29.08
N LYS A 50 -10.51 -0.09 28.92
CA LYS A 50 -11.38 -0.67 29.95
C LYS A 50 -11.80 -2.07 29.53
N VAL A 51 -12.20 -2.91 30.47
CA VAL A 51 -12.77 -4.23 30.15
C VAL A 51 -14.15 -4.03 29.54
N CYS A 52 -14.47 -4.78 28.49
CA CYS A 52 -15.75 -4.72 27.77
C CYS A 52 -16.72 -5.77 28.32
N ASP A 53 -17.81 -5.32 28.94
CA ASP A 53 -18.80 -6.20 29.58
C ASP A 53 -19.66 -6.97 28.55
N ASP A 54 -19.84 -6.44 27.34
CA ASP A 54 -20.62 -7.00 26.23
C ASP A 54 -19.78 -7.76 25.19
N PHE A 55 -18.52 -8.07 25.52
CA PHE A 55 -17.55 -8.66 24.57
C PHE A 55 -18.02 -9.96 23.91
N GLN A 56 -18.81 -10.77 24.62
CA GLN A 56 -19.31 -12.06 24.12
C GLN A 56 -20.13 -11.91 22.82
N GLN A 57 -20.76 -10.76 22.58
CA GLN A 57 -21.50 -10.49 21.34
C GLN A 57 -20.56 -10.22 20.16
N PHE A 58 -19.36 -9.70 20.43
CA PHE A 58 -18.38 -9.31 19.41
C PHE A 58 -17.32 -10.39 19.17
N GLU A 59 -17.06 -11.27 20.14
CA GLU A 59 -16.10 -12.36 20.05
C GLU A 59 -16.36 -13.25 18.82
N ALA A 60 -17.62 -13.63 18.60
CA ALA A 60 -18.03 -14.43 17.44
C ALA A 60 -17.71 -13.71 16.11
N LEU A 61 -17.90 -12.39 16.07
CA LEU A 61 -17.60 -11.58 14.89
C LEU A 61 -16.09 -11.55 14.61
N PHE A 62 -15.25 -11.27 15.62
CA PHE A 62 -13.79 -11.27 15.44
C PHE A 62 -13.29 -12.63 14.93
N LEU A 63 -13.81 -13.73 15.48
CA LEU A 63 -13.41 -15.07 15.07
C LEU A 63 -13.84 -15.38 13.63
N GLN A 64 -15.00 -14.88 13.19
CA GLN A 64 -15.44 -14.97 11.82
C GLN A 64 -14.55 -14.14 10.88
N VAL A 65 -14.24 -12.89 11.24
CA VAL A 65 -13.36 -12.03 10.42
C VAL A 65 -11.96 -12.62 10.28
N HIS A 66 -11.40 -13.21 11.33
CA HIS A 66 -10.13 -13.93 11.27
C HIS A 66 -10.18 -15.16 10.36
N LYS A 67 -11.30 -15.91 10.37
CA LYS A 67 -11.51 -17.01 9.40
C LYS A 67 -11.61 -16.47 7.97
N ASP A 68 -12.38 -15.41 7.76
CA ASP A 68 -12.60 -14.83 6.43
C ASP A 68 -11.30 -14.23 5.84
N LEU A 69 -10.42 -13.68 6.67
CA LEU A 69 -9.09 -13.21 6.27
C LEU A 69 -8.17 -14.38 5.87
N LYS A 70 -8.24 -15.51 6.57
CA LYS A 70 -7.47 -16.72 6.25
C LYS A 70 -7.96 -17.42 4.99
N ILE A 71 -9.29 -17.48 4.83
CA ILE A 71 -9.92 -18.04 3.63
C ILE A 71 -9.73 -17.09 2.43
N GLY A 72 -9.50 -15.79 2.68
CA GLY A 72 -9.28 -14.77 1.66
C GLY A 72 -10.57 -14.13 1.13
N HIS A 73 -11.71 -14.38 1.76
CA HIS A 73 -12.98 -13.67 1.54
C HIS A 73 -12.89 -12.19 1.90
N ARG A 74 -12.03 -11.86 2.88
CA ARG A 74 -11.68 -10.50 3.27
C ARG A 74 -10.19 -10.26 3.08
N GLN A 75 -9.83 -9.01 2.85
CA GLN A 75 -8.47 -8.61 2.50
C GLN A 75 -8.06 -7.40 3.33
N LEU A 76 -6.75 -7.22 3.51
CA LEU A 76 -6.23 -6.03 4.18
C LEU A 76 -6.01 -4.91 3.17
N LYS A 77 -6.49 -3.72 3.48
CA LYS A 77 -6.34 -2.54 2.66
C LYS A 77 -5.67 -1.45 3.46
N ARG A 78 -4.54 -0.92 2.95
CA ARG A 78 -3.92 0.27 3.55
C ARG A 78 -4.80 1.49 3.35
N ILE A 79 -5.03 2.23 4.43
CA ILE A 79 -5.88 3.42 4.41
C ILE A 79 -5.01 4.67 4.21
N SER A 80 -5.46 5.58 3.35
CA SER A 80 -4.85 6.91 3.20
C SER A 80 -5.40 7.93 4.18
N LYS A 81 -4.66 9.01 4.48
CA LYS A 81 -5.06 10.09 5.40
C LYS A 81 -6.43 10.71 5.10
N THR A 82 -6.87 10.67 3.84
CA THR A 82 -8.13 11.24 3.34
C THR A 82 -9.33 10.30 3.43
N THR A 83 -9.11 9.00 3.65
CA THR A 83 -10.19 8.03 3.72
C THR A 83 -10.87 8.11 5.09
N ASN A 84 -12.20 8.16 5.09
CA ASN A 84 -12.97 8.17 6.33
C ASN A 84 -13.08 6.75 6.89
N ILE A 85 -12.85 6.63 8.19
CA ILE A 85 -13.12 5.43 8.97
C ILE A 85 -14.63 5.38 9.22
N MET A 86 -15.25 4.23 9.03
CA MET A 86 -16.69 4.03 9.07
C MET A 86 -17.08 3.15 10.25
N GLU A 87 -18.22 3.48 10.87
CA GLU A 87 -18.84 2.66 11.91
C GLU A 87 -19.16 1.25 11.37
N GLY A 88 -19.07 0.23 12.22
CA GLY A 88 -19.34 -1.16 11.85
C GLY A 88 -18.21 -1.87 11.10
N HIS A 89 -17.07 -1.23 10.89
CA HIS A 89 -15.93 -1.81 10.17
C HIS A 89 -14.82 -2.29 11.12
N PHE A 90 -14.02 -3.22 10.62
CA PHE A 90 -12.86 -3.77 11.33
C PHE A 90 -11.56 -3.18 10.80
N TYR A 91 -10.64 -2.93 11.72
CA TYR A 91 -9.33 -2.36 11.47
C TYR A 91 -8.27 -3.15 12.24
N ILE A 92 -7.04 -3.19 11.73
CA ILE A 92 -5.89 -3.74 12.46
C ILE A 92 -4.98 -2.57 12.81
N VAL A 93 -4.56 -2.49 14.07
CA VAL A 93 -3.59 -1.49 14.55
C VAL A 93 -2.57 -2.21 15.42
N ASP A 94 -1.28 -2.04 15.08
CA ASP A 94 -0.16 -2.68 15.80
C ASP A 94 -0.34 -4.21 15.97
N GLY A 95 -0.90 -4.86 14.95
CA GLY A 95 -1.15 -6.32 14.94
C GLY A 95 -2.39 -6.77 15.71
N GLN A 96 -3.14 -5.85 16.33
CA GLN A 96 -4.37 -6.14 17.07
C GLN A 96 -5.61 -5.74 16.27
N MET A 97 -6.62 -6.62 16.18
CA MET A 97 -7.89 -6.29 15.52
C MET A 97 -8.79 -5.42 16.42
N ILE A 98 -9.38 -4.40 15.81
CA ILE A 98 -10.26 -3.40 16.43
C ILE A 98 -11.55 -3.30 15.62
N PHE A 99 -12.68 -3.39 16.31
CA PHE A 99 -14.01 -3.13 15.76
C PHE A 99 -14.48 -1.74 16.17
N LEU A 100 -14.84 -0.90 15.19
CA LEU A 100 -15.43 0.42 15.46
C LEU A 100 -16.95 0.27 15.63
N ALA A 101 -17.41 0.12 16.87
CA ALA A 101 -18.83 -0.13 17.16
C ALA A 101 -19.72 1.09 16.89
N ARG A 102 -19.30 2.29 17.32
CA ARG A 102 -20.08 3.53 17.13
C ARG A 102 -19.21 4.78 17.27
N VAL A 103 -19.57 5.85 16.59
CA VAL A 103 -19.06 7.22 16.86
C VAL A 103 -20.12 7.96 17.69
N LEU A 104 -19.77 8.32 18.93
CA LEU A 104 -20.69 8.88 19.93
C LEU A 104 -21.00 10.35 19.64
N GLU A 105 -19.97 11.15 19.38
CA GLU A 105 -20.10 12.59 19.15
C GLU A 105 -19.62 12.92 17.75
N LYS A 106 -20.46 13.52 16.91
CA LYS A 106 -20.06 13.94 15.55
C LYS A 106 -19.86 15.44 15.55
N VAL A 107 -18.68 15.90 15.96
CA VAL A 107 -18.30 17.31 15.92
C VAL A 107 -17.56 17.58 14.62
N LYS A 108 -17.94 18.62 13.87
CA LYS A 108 -17.14 19.07 12.73
C LYS A 108 -15.92 19.82 13.27
N GLY A 109 -14.72 19.29 13.04
CA GLY A 109 -13.48 20.01 13.35
C GLY A 109 -13.27 21.22 12.44
N SER A 110 -12.28 22.07 12.76
CA SER A 110 -11.97 23.31 12.01
C SER A 110 -11.68 23.08 10.51
N ASN A 111 -11.29 21.87 10.13
CA ASN A 111 -10.97 21.47 8.76
C ASN A 111 -12.14 20.79 8.02
N GLY A 112 -13.36 20.82 8.59
CA GLY A 112 -14.55 20.20 7.99
C GLY A 112 -14.63 18.67 8.12
N SER A 113 -13.62 18.02 8.71
CA SER A 113 -13.62 16.59 9.03
C SER A 113 -14.46 16.30 10.28
N LEU A 114 -15.26 15.23 10.23
CA LEU A 114 -15.97 14.72 11.39
C LEU A 114 -14.96 14.17 12.40
N ASP A 115 -14.95 14.71 13.60
CA ASP A 115 -14.18 14.22 14.74
C ASP A 115 -15.12 13.92 15.91
N GLY A 116 -14.74 12.97 16.74
CA GLY A 116 -15.67 12.35 17.66
C GLY A 116 -15.06 11.30 18.57
N ARG A 117 -15.61 11.18 19.77
CA ARG A 117 -15.34 10.02 20.64
C ARG A 117 -15.94 8.77 20.00
N THR A 118 -15.15 7.70 19.96
CA THR A 118 -15.55 6.43 19.36
C THR A 118 -15.61 5.34 20.40
N ARG A 119 -16.49 4.35 20.23
CA ARG A 119 -16.45 3.11 20.99
C ARG A 119 -15.71 2.08 20.15
N CYS A 120 -14.44 1.87 20.46
CA CYS A 120 -13.59 0.87 19.80
C CYS A 120 -13.47 -0.36 20.70
N ILE A 121 -13.79 -1.53 20.16
CA ILE A 121 -13.69 -2.82 20.85
C ILE A 121 -12.47 -3.55 20.27
N TYR A 122 -11.60 -4.05 21.14
CA TYR A 122 -10.40 -4.79 20.76
C TYR A 122 -10.63 -6.28 20.89
N GLU A 123 -9.94 -7.08 20.08
CA GLU A 123 -10.05 -8.55 20.11
C GLU A 123 -9.64 -9.19 21.45
N ASN A 124 -8.94 -8.46 22.32
CA ASN A 124 -8.53 -8.94 23.65
C ASN A 124 -9.57 -8.66 24.75
N GLY A 125 -10.81 -8.31 24.39
CA GLY A 125 -11.87 -8.05 25.37
C GLY A 125 -11.81 -6.67 26.02
N THR A 126 -10.99 -5.75 25.51
CA THR A 126 -10.95 -4.36 26.00
C THR A 126 -11.71 -3.41 25.08
N GLU A 127 -12.25 -2.33 25.63
CA GLU A 127 -12.81 -1.21 24.88
C GLU A 127 -12.04 0.09 25.18
N SER A 128 -12.02 1.01 24.21
CA SER A 128 -11.42 2.33 24.35
C SER A 128 -12.32 3.39 23.72
N ASP A 129 -12.36 4.55 24.37
CA ASP A 129 -13.08 5.75 23.95
C ASP A 129 -12.18 6.72 23.16
N ILE A 130 -11.36 6.16 22.28
CA ILE A 130 -10.37 6.92 21.49
C ILE A 130 -11.06 7.90 20.55
N LEU A 131 -10.44 9.06 20.33
CA LEU A 131 -10.88 10.02 19.32
C LEU A 131 -10.73 9.42 17.91
N LEU A 132 -11.71 9.69 17.04
CA LEU A 132 -11.73 9.19 15.66
C LEU A 132 -10.48 9.62 14.88
N GLN A 133 -10.00 10.85 15.11
CA GLN A 133 -8.78 11.34 14.48
C GLN A 133 -7.52 10.62 14.96
N THR A 134 -7.47 10.20 16.23
CA THR A 134 -6.35 9.41 16.76
C THR A 134 -6.39 7.98 16.24
N LEU A 135 -7.57 7.35 16.19
CA LEU A 135 -7.75 6.05 15.53
C LEU A 135 -7.29 6.12 14.07
N ARG A 136 -7.68 7.17 13.34
CA ARG A 136 -7.24 7.40 11.96
C ARG A 136 -5.73 7.51 11.84
N LYS A 137 -5.07 8.27 12.71
CA LYS A 137 -3.60 8.36 12.71
C LYS A 137 -2.95 6.99 12.94
N ASN A 138 -3.48 6.20 13.87
CA ASN A 138 -2.93 4.88 14.18
C ASN A 138 -3.11 3.89 13.01
N VAL A 139 -4.30 3.84 12.42
CA VAL A 139 -4.58 2.97 11.27
C VAL A 139 -3.78 3.37 10.03
N VAL A 140 -3.64 4.68 9.76
CA VAL A 140 -2.86 5.16 8.61
C VAL A 140 -1.34 4.98 8.83
N GLY A 141 -0.87 5.07 10.07
CA GLY A 141 0.54 4.89 10.40
C GLY A 141 0.98 3.43 10.31
N ASN A 142 0.39 2.59 11.16
CA ASN A 142 0.84 1.20 11.39
C ASN A 142 -0.31 0.19 11.29
N GLY A 143 -1.37 0.51 10.56
CA GLY A 143 -2.57 -0.32 10.52
C GLY A 143 -3.14 -0.58 9.13
N TYR A 144 -4.24 -1.33 9.14
CA TYR A 144 -4.95 -1.80 7.96
C TYR A 144 -6.46 -1.67 8.17
N ALA A 145 -7.21 -1.36 7.11
CA ALA A 145 -8.64 -1.67 7.05
C ALA A 145 -8.82 -3.11 6.62
N ILE A 146 -9.87 -3.77 7.12
CA ILE A 146 -10.34 -5.04 6.59
C ILE A 146 -11.47 -4.73 5.60
N THR A 147 -11.40 -5.28 4.39
CA THR A 147 -12.44 -5.10 3.38
C THR A 147 -13.73 -5.83 3.77
N GLU A 148 -14.86 -5.33 3.29
CA GLU A 148 -16.14 -6.04 3.33
C GLU A 148 -16.07 -7.33 2.49
N THR A 149 -16.95 -8.29 2.77
CA THR A 149 -17.00 -9.56 2.03
C THR A 149 -17.52 -9.31 0.61
N GLN A 150 -17.14 -10.15 -0.37
CA GLN A 150 -17.66 -10.04 -1.75
C GLN A 150 -19.21 -10.10 -1.80
N GLU A 151 -19.88 -10.85 -0.93
CA GLU A 151 -21.35 -10.87 -0.86
C GLU A 151 -21.97 -9.53 -0.44
N GLU A 152 -21.31 -8.78 0.44
CA GLU A 152 -21.71 -7.44 0.88
C GLU A 152 -21.43 -6.40 -0.23
N THR A 153 -20.31 -6.56 -0.94
CA THR A 153 -19.86 -5.67 -2.03
C THR A 153 -20.63 -5.88 -3.35
N ASN A 154 -21.01 -7.13 -3.67
CA ASN A 154 -21.75 -7.52 -4.88
C ASN A 154 -23.16 -6.93 -4.93
N SER A 155 -23.68 -6.44 -3.79
CA SER A 155 -24.93 -5.67 -3.77
C SER A 155 -24.83 -4.29 -4.44
N LYS A 156 -23.62 -3.81 -4.78
CA LYS A 156 -23.42 -2.44 -5.30
C LYS A 156 -22.66 -2.30 -6.62
N PHE A 157 -21.94 -3.30 -7.12
CA PHE A 157 -21.17 -3.14 -8.37
C PHE A 157 -21.10 -4.42 -9.22
N PHE A 158 -21.86 -4.39 -10.32
CA PHE A 158 -21.75 -5.14 -11.58
C PHE A 158 -22.22 -6.60 -11.71
N SER A 159 -22.86 -6.79 -12.86
CA SER A 159 -23.49 -7.97 -13.44
C SER A 159 -22.50 -9.10 -13.69
N GLN A 160 -22.84 -10.31 -13.23
CA GLN A 160 -22.33 -11.55 -13.80
C GLN A 160 -22.69 -11.58 -15.28
N ASN A 161 -21.70 -11.47 -16.16
CA ASN A 161 -21.66 -12.11 -17.47
C ASN A 161 -20.31 -11.83 -18.11
N ASP A 162 -19.43 -12.84 -18.13
CA ASP A 162 -18.58 -13.14 -19.29
C ASP A 162 -17.92 -14.51 -19.09
N VAL A 163 -18.62 -15.56 -19.54
CA VAL A 163 -17.96 -16.74 -20.08
C VAL A 163 -18.68 -17.06 -21.38
N LYS A 164 -18.03 -16.79 -22.51
CA LYS A 164 -18.53 -17.23 -23.82
C LYS A 164 -18.14 -18.69 -24.01
N ALA A 165 -19.02 -19.48 -24.60
CA ALA A 165 -18.85 -20.92 -24.81
C ALA A 165 -17.78 -21.31 -25.87
N GLU A 166 -16.88 -20.40 -26.25
CA GLU A 166 -15.87 -20.60 -27.32
C GLU A 166 -14.42 -20.54 -26.81
N ASP A 167 -14.23 -20.62 -25.50
CA ASP A 167 -12.94 -20.43 -24.84
C ASP A 167 -12.03 -21.67 -24.91
N LYS A 168 -10.88 -21.54 -25.61
CA LYS A 168 -9.85 -22.58 -25.70
C LYS A 168 -9.07 -22.70 -24.39
N VAL A 169 -9.24 -23.84 -23.71
CA VAL A 169 -8.43 -24.25 -22.56
C VAL A 169 -6.95 -24.16 -22.91
N THR A 170 -6.21 -23.33 -22.19
CA THR A 170 -4.80 -23.03 -22.51
C THR A 170 -3.84 -23.79 -21.61
N GLY A 171 -4.31 -24.23 -20.43
CA GLY A 171 -3.61 -25.17 -19.57
C GLY A 171 -4.25 -25.33 -18.19
N TYR A 172 -3.53 -26.02 -17.31
CA TYR A 172 -3.91 -26.36 -15.94
C TYR A 172 -2.85 -25.82 -14.99
N VAL A 173 -3.29 -25.10 -13.96
CA VAL A 173 -2.45 -24.82 -12.79
C VAL A 173 -2.68 -25.91 -11.78
N TYR A 174 -1.60 -26.41 -11.22
CA TYR A 174 -1.63 -27.44 -10.20
C TYR A 174 -0.92 -26.97 -8.95
N VAL A 175 -1.46 -27.38 -7.81
CA VAL A 175 -0.89 -27.15 -6.48
C VAL A 175 -0.61 -28.50 -5.88
N LEU A 176 0.65 -28.74 -5.52
CA LEU A 176 1.11 -30.03 -5.01
C LEU A 176 1.65 -29.92 -3.59
N ARG A 177 1.48 -31.00 -2.84
CA ARG A 177 2.11 -31.20 -1.54
C ARG A 177 3.16 -32.32 -1.66
N SER A 178 4.34 -32.11 -1.10
CA SER A 178 5.40 -33.13 -1.07
C SER A 178 5.16 -34.16 0.04
N PHE A 179 5.42 -35.44 -0.24
CA PHE A 179 5.54 -36.51 0.75
C PHE A 179 7.01 -36.88 1.05
N SER A 180 7.95 -35.94 0.87
CA SER A 180 9.37 -36.17 1.18
C SER A 180 9.56 -36.61 2.63
N THR A 181 10.46 -37.57 2.82
CA THR A 181 10.86 -38.09 4.15
C THR A 181 11.89 -37.19 4.83
N ASN A 182 12.48 -36.23 4.11
CA ASN A 182 13.47 -35.32 4.66
C ASN A 182 12.84 -34.42 5.76
N PRO A 183 13.39 -34.42 6.99
CA PRO A 183 12.86 -33.61 8.09
C PRO A 183 12.84 -32.11 7.79
N ASP A 184 13.78 -31.61 6.99
CA ASP A 184 13.87 -30.18 6.66
C ASP A 184 12.72 -29.72 5.75
N ILE A 185 12.17 -30.62 4.94
CA ILE A 185 11.02 -30.34 4.07
C ILE A 185 9.72 -30.64 4.81
N ARG A 186 9.66 -31.79 5.51
CA ARG A 186 8.45 -32.28 6.18
C ARG A 186 8.00 -31.40 7.35
N ASN A 187 8.92 -30.73 8.04
CA ASN A 187 8.59 -29.87 9.18
C ASN A 187 8.00 -28.51 8.76
N ILE A 188 8.07 -28.16 7.48
CA ILE A 188 7.52 -26.90 6.96
C ILE A 188 6.02 -27.08 6.74
N LYS A 189 5.22 -26.43 7.59
CA LYS A 189 3.76 -26.36 7.42
C LYS A 189 3.40 -25.52 6.20
N ASP A 190 2.32 -25.92 5.52
CA ASP A 190 1.74 -25.22 4.36
C ASP A 190 2.72 -25.00 3.21
N LEU A 191 3.60 -25.98 2.98
CA LEU A 191 4.54 -25.98 1.87
C LEU A 191 3.89 -26.60 0.62
N TYR A 192 3.73 -25.79 -0.41
CA TYR A 192 3.12 -26.20 -1.67
C TYR A 192 3.99 -25.85 -2.87
N LYS A 193 3.99 -26.72 -3.86
CA LYS A 193 4.52 -26.43 -5.19
C LYS A 193 3.39 -25.95 -6.08
N ILE A 194 3.58 -24.81 -6.74
CA ILE A 194 2.63 -24.27 -7.71
C ILE A 194 3.29 -24.32 -9.08
N GLY A 195 2.61 -24.91 -10.06
CA GLY A 195 3.13 -25.00 -11.43
C GLY A 195 2.03 -24.97 -12.47
N PHE A 196 2.43 -24.74 -13.72
CA PHE A 196 1.54 -24.74 -14.88
C PHE A 196 1.85 -25.94 -15.79
N SER A 197 0.83 -26.55 -16.37
CA SER A 197 0.97 -27.58 -17.40
C SER A 197 -0.06 -27.39 -18.51
N THR A 198 0.34 -27.59 -19.76
CA THR A 198 -0.60 -27.70 -20.89
C THR A 198 -1.26 -29.08 -20.94
N ASN A 199 -0.62 -30.10 -20.37
CA ASN A 199 -1.12 -31.47 -20.30
C ASN A 199 -1.93 -31.69 -19.01
N ARG A 200 -2.58 -32.86 -18.91
CA ARG A 200 -3.24 -33.28 -17.68
C ARG A 200 -2.26 -33.33 -16.52
N VAL A 201 -2.67 -32.81 -15.37
CA VAL A 201 -1.83 -32.69 -14.18
C VAL A 201 -1.31 -34.07 -13.75
N GLU A 202 -2.17 -35.09 -13.79
CA GLU A 202 -1.84 -36.46 -13.39
C GLU A 202 -0.70 -37.05 -14.24
N GLN A 203 -0.66 -36.70 -15.53
CA GLN A 203 0.43 -37.13 -16.42
C GLN A 203 1.72 -36.38 -16.15
N ARG A 204 1.64 -35.09 -15.79
CA ARG A 204 2.82 -34.27 -15.50
C ARG A 204 3.52 -34.72 -14.21
N VAL A 205 2.77 -35.17 -13.21
CA VAL A 205 3.30 -35.59 -11.89
C VAL A 205 3.56 -37.09 -11.76
N ALA A 206 3.27 -37.89 -12.79
CA ALA A 206 3.38 -39.35 -12.73
C ALA A 206 4.80 -39.85 -12.39
N ASN A 207 5.84 -39.08 -12.73
CA ASN A 207 7.24 -39.41 -12.45
C ASN A 207 7.88 -38.47 -11.40
N ALA A 208 7.07 -37.90 -10.51
CA ALA A 208 7.55 -36.90 -9.55
C ALA A 208 8.63 -37.44 -8.60
N GLU A 209 8.58 -38.73 -8.25
CA GLU A 209 9.54 -39.40 -7.36
C GLU A 209 10.99 -39.35 -7.88
N HIS A 210 11.18 -39.25 -9.21
CA HIS A 210 12.49 -39.22 -9.86
C HIS A 210 12.87 -37.85 -10.44
N GLU A 211 12.05 -36.81 -10.19
CA GLU A 211 12.25 -35.49 -10.77
C GLU A 211 12.75 -34.49 -9.70
N PRO A 212 13.87 -33.77 -9.93
CA PRO A 212 14.45 -32.90 -8.91
C PRO A 212 13.53 -31.73 -8.54
N THR A 213 12.75 -31.28 -9.51
CA THR A 213 11.72 -30.24 -9.39
C THR A 213 10.64 -30.59 -8.35
N TYR A 214 10.42 -31.88 -8.08
CA TYR A 214 9.47 -32.39 -7.08
C TYR A 214 10.15 -32.93 -5.81
N LEU A 215 11.43 -32.58 -5.61
CA LEU A 215 12.22 -32.95 -4.44
C LEU A 215 12.52 -34.45 -4.32
N MET A 216 12.57 -35.18 -5.44
CA MET A 216 12.84 -36.63 -5.47
C MET A 216 11.89 -37.41 -4.55
N ALA A 217 10.62 -37.01 -4.53
CA ALA A 217 9.63 -37.52 -3.59
C ALA A 217 8.24 -37.62 -4.23
N PRO A 218 7.38 -38.51 -3.72
CA PRO A 218 5.99 -38.58 -4.15
C PRO A 218 5.28 -37.26 -3.84
N VAL A 219 4.31 -36.90 -4.69
CA VAL A 219 3.53 -35.67 -4.54
C VAL A 219 2.04 -35.95 -4.59
N GLU A 220 1.28 -35.15 -3.83
CA GLU A 220 -0.17 -35.15 -3.82
C GLU A 220 -0.70 -33.94 -4.59
N ILE A 221 -1.73 -34.13 -5.42
CA ILE A 221 -2.45 -33.03 -6.05
C ILE A 221 -3.49 -32.53 -5.04
N VAL A 222 -3.26 -31.35 -4.48
CA VAL A 222 -4.19 -30.72 -3.51
C VAL A 222 -5.12 -29.70 -4.19
N GLY A 223 -4.75 -29.20 -5.37
CA GLY A 223 -5.58 -28.28 -6.14
C GLY A 223 -5.27 -28.36 -7.64
N SER A 224 -6.31 -28.18 -8.46
CA SER A 224 -6.18 -28.08 -9.92
C SER A 224 -7.15 -27.05 -10.46
N TYR A 225 -6.64 -26.08 -11.22
CA TYR A 225 -7.40 -24.96 -11.78
C TYR A 225 -7.23 -24.96 -13.28
N LYS A 226 -8.35 -24.84 -13.98
CA LYS A 226 -8.37 -24.76 -15.43
C LYS A 226 -8.25 -23.30 -15.83
N ILE A 227 -7.20 -22.96 -16.58
CA ILE A 227 -6.97 -21.59 -17.05
C ILE A 227 -7.24 -21.47 -18.55
N VAL A 228 -7.87 -20.36 -18.91
CA VAL A 228 -8.21 -19.98 -20.28
C VAL A 228 -7.46 -18.69 -20.63
N ASN A 229 -6.94 -18.63 -21.85
CA ASN A 229 -6.32 -17.49 -22.50
C ASN A 229 -5.14 -16.84 -21.76
N MET A 230 -4.34 -17.66 -21.05
CA MET A 230 -3.16 -17.19 -20.30
C MET A 230 -1.89 -17.92 -20.71
N HIS A 231 -0.80 -17.16 -20.81
CA HIS A 231 0.53 -17.69 -21.09
C HIS A 231 1.18 -18.22 -19.81
N SER A 232 1.77 -19.42 -19.86
CA SER A 232 2.41 -20.10 -18.72
C SER A 232 3.46 -19.22 -18.02
N HIS A 233 4.37 -18.62 -18.80
CA HIS A 233 5.44 -17.77 -18.28
C HIS A 233 4.89 -16.56 -17.51
N LYS A 234 3.84 -15.91 -18.04
CA LYS A 234 3.22 -14.76 -17.36
C LYS A 234 2.56 -15.17 -16.05
N PHE A 235 1.95 -16.35 -16.01
CA PHE A 235 1.34 -16.88 -14.79
C PHE A 235 2.42 -17.14 -13.72
N GLU A 236 3.50 -17.81 -14.09
CA GLU A 236 4.63 -18.09 -13.21
C GLU A 236 5.28 -16.80 -12.68
N ASP A 237 5.47 -15.79 -13.54
CA ASP A 237 5.98 -14.48 -13.15
C ASP A 237 5.08 -13.80 -12.11
N LEU A 238 3.75 -13.83 -12.31
CA LEU A 238 2.79 -13.21 -11.40
C LEU A 238 2.77 -13.91 -10.03
N ILE A 239 2.76 -15.25 -10.02
CA ILE A 239 2.85 -16.04 -8.79
C ILE A 239 4.16 -15.75 -8.06
N HIS A 240 5.29 -15.79 -8.77
CA HIS A 240 6.60 -15.48 -8.20
C HIS A 240 6.63 -14.07 -7.62
N GLN A 241 6.05 -13.09 -8.32
CA GLN A 241 6.03 -11.70 -7.85
C GLN A 241 5.23 -11.55 -6.57
N VAL A 242 4.05 -12.17 -6.48
CA VAL A 242 3.14 -12.03 -5.33
C VAL A 242 3.64 -12.82 -4.12
N LEU A 243 4.19 -14.01 -4.34
CA LEU A 243 4.61 -14.94 -3.29
C LEU A 243 6.13 -14.97 -3.07
N LYS A 244 6.86 -13.96 -3.58
CA LYS A 244 8.33 -13.89 -3.49
C LYS A 244 8.87 -14.03 -2.07
N GLU A 245 8.21 -13.41 -1.09
CA GLU A 245 8.66 -13.38 0.31
C GLU A 245 8.55 -14.71 1.05
N VAL A 246 7.78 -15.64 0.48
CA VAL A 246 7.49 -16.97 1.02
C VAL A 246 7.94 -18.08 0.08
N ASN A 247 8.78 -17.73 -0.90
CA ASN A 247 9.39 -18.68 -1.82
C ASN A 247 10.55 -19.42 -1.14
N PHE A 248 10.53 -20.75 -1.22
CA PHE A 248 11.58 -21.64 -0.75
C PHE A 248 12.34 -22.22 -1.93
N ARG A 249 13.66 -22.30 -1.78
CA ARG A 249 14.55 -22.93 -2.73
C ARG A 249 15.25 -24.11 -2.09
N PHE A 250 15.10 -25.28 -2.69
CA PHE A 250 15.72 -26.50 -2.20
C PHE A 250 16.79 -26.96 -3.18
N LYS A 251 17.94 -27.38 -2.66
CA LYS A 251 18.97 -28.06 -3.45
C LYS A 251 18.75 -29.56 -3.32
N VAL A 252 18.62 -30.23 -4.46
CA VAL A 252 18.29 -31.66 -4.52
C VAL A 252 19.25 -32.32 -5.50
N THR A 253 19.81 -33.46 -5.12
CA THR A 253 20.68 -34.25 -5.99
C THR A 253 19.83 -35.28 -6.72
N ASP A 254 20.02 -35.41 -8.03
CA ASP A 254 19.35 -36.44 -8.82
C ASP A 254 20.00 -37.83 -8.69
N ASP A 255 19.34 -38.83 -9.28
CA ASP A 255 19.83 -40.21 -9.33
C ASP A 255 21.20 -40.36 -10.02
N MET A 256 21.63 -39.35 -10.79
CA MET A 256 22.92 -39.28 -11.47
C MET A 256 23.99 -38.48 -10.68
N GLY A 257 23.65 -37.98 -9.49
CA GLY A 257 24.58 -37.20 -8.65
C GLY A 257 24.69 -35.72 -9.02
N ILE A 258 23.84 -35.20 -9.92
CA ILE A 258 23.82 -33.80 -10.33
C ILE A 258 22.94 -33.01 -9.36
N ILE A 259 23.44 -31.87 -8.90
CA ILE A 259 22.71 -30.98 -7.99
C ILE A 259 21.82 -30.04 -8.81
N HIS A 260 20.53 -30.06 -8.51
CA HIS A 260 19.50 -29.19 -9.09
C HIS A 260 18.88 -28.30 -8.01
N GLU A 261 18.28 -27.19 -8.42
CA GLU A 261 17.59 -26.26 -7.53
C GLU A 261 16.09 -26.24 -7.85
N ALA A 262 15.25 -26.59 -6.88
CA ALA A 262 13.80 -26.51 -6.98
C ALA A 262 13.33 -25.16 -6.42
N THR A 263 12.88 -24.26 -7.31
CA THR A 263 12.58 -22.86 -6.97
C THR A 263 11.08 -22.55 -6.84
N GLU A 264 10.19 -23.47 -7.19
CA GLU A 264 8.74 -23.20 -7.29
C GLU A 264 7.95 -23.66 -6.06
N TRP A 265 8.57 -23.59 -4.89
CA TRP A 265 7.95 -24.00 -3.62
C TRP A 265 7.60 -22.77 -2.79
N TYR A 266 6.42 -22.74 -2.18
CA TYR A 266 5.91 -21.61 -1.42
C TYR A 266 5.31 -22.06 -0.09
N GLN A 267 5.59 -21.31 0.97
CA GLN A 267 4.99 -21.52 2.28
C GLN A 267 3.78 -20.60 2.48
N VAL A 268 2.60 -21.07 2.10
CA VAL A 268 1.37 -20.26 2.04
C VAL A 268 0.16 -21.15 2.33
N PRO A 269 -0.83 -20.69 3.11
CA PRO A 269 -2.09 -21.41 3.27
C PRO A 269 -2.78 -21.69 1.93
N LEU A 270 -3.41 -22.86 1.79
CA LEU A 270 -4.01 -23.30 0.53
C LEU A 270 -5.09 -22.34 0.04
N GLU A 271 -5.87 -21.79 0.96
CA GLU A 271 -6.97 -20.85 0.68
C GLU A 271 -6.46 -19.53 0.07
N ILE A 272 -5.27 -19.09 0.48
CA ILE A 272 -4.63 -17.92 -0.11
C ILE A 272 -4.13 -18.23 -1.52
N ILE A 273 -3.64 -19.44 -1.78
CA ILE A 273 -3.25 -19.88 -3.12
C ILE A 273 -4.48 -19.85 -4.05
N ASP A 274 -5.63 -20.34 -3.59
CA ASP A 274 -6.90 -20.28 -4.33
C ASP A 274 -7.27 -18.84 -4.69
N CYS A 275 -7.23 -17.95 -3.70
CA CYS A 275 -7.51 -16.53 -3.91
C CYS A 275 -6.54 -15.88 -4.90
N VAL A 276 -5.23 -16.18 -4.79
CA VAL A 276 -4.22 -15.66 -5.72
C VAL A 276 -4.51 -16.13 -7.14
N ILE A 277 -4.83 -17.41 -7.34
CA ILE A 277 -5.13 -17.97 -8.65
C ILE A 277 -6.40 -17.32 -9.24
N GLN A 278 -7.46 -17.15 -8.44
CA GLN A 278 -8.67 -16.43 -8.87
C GLN A 278 -8.38 -14.99 -9.27
N ARG A 279 -7.56 -14.27 -8.50
CA ARG A 279 -7.16 -12.88 -8.78
C ARG A 279 -6.23 -12.76 -9.99
N ILE A 280 -5.49 -13.82 -10.33
CA ILE A 280 -4.72 -13.87 -11.57
C ILE A 280 -5.68 -14.05 -12.75
N MET A 281 -6.69 -14.91 -12.62
CA MET A 281 -7.70 -15.14 -13.66
C MET A 281 -8.53 -13.89 -13.96
N ASP A 282 -8.89 -13.09 -12.95
CA ASP A 282 -9.61 -11.82 -13.13
C ASP A 282 -8.68 -10.62 -13.49
N GLY A 283 -7.37 -10.82 -13.46
CA GLY A 283 -6.35 -9.80 -13.77
C GLY A 283 -6.11 -8.75 -12.68
N SER A 284 -6.81 -8.82 -11.55
CA SER A 284 -6.71 -7.84 -10.45
C SER A 284 -5.50 -8.08 -9.54
N ILE A 285 -4.82 -9.23 -9.65
CA ILE A 285 -3.66 -9.61 -8.82
C ILE A 285 -2.56 -8.54 -8.75
N VAL A 286 -2.43 -7.71 -9.79
CA VAL A 286 -1.42 -6.63 -9.87
C VAL A 286 -1.57 -5.59 -8.74
N TYR A 287 -2.74 -5.51 -8.13
CA TYR A 287 -3.05 -4.63 -6.99
C TYR A 287 -2.86 -5.30 -5.63
N TYR A 288 -2.35 -6.53 -5.57
CA TYR A 288 -2.22 -7.30 -4.34
C TYR A 288 -0.76 -7.72 -4.07
N SER A 289 -0.44 -7.86 -2.79
CA SER A 289 0.77 -8.53 -2.30
C SER A 289 0.42 -9.44 -1.14
N TYR A 290 1.20 -10.50 -0.94
CA TYR A 290 1.02 -11.36 0.23
C TYR A 290 1.68 -10.76 1.47
N ASN A 291 0.95 -10.67 2.58
CA ASN A 291 1.47 -10.24 3.87
C ASN A 291 1.85 -11.47 4.72
N ARG A 292 3.15 -11.72 4.88
CA ARG A 292 3.66 -12.91 5.60
C ARG A 292 3.29 -12.92 7.08
N GLN A 293 3.23 -11.76 7.74
CA GLN A 293 2.96 -11.69 9.19
C GLN A 293 1.51 -12.04 9.51
N LEU A 294 0.58 -11.60 8.67
CA LEU A 294 -0.87 -11.79 8.86
C LEU A 294 -1.43 -12.95 8.03
N GLN A 295 -0.59 -13.59 7.20
CA GLN A 295 -0.92 -14.71 6.31
C GLN A 295 -2.14 -14.45 5.41
N CYS A 296 -2.25 -13.24 4.87
CA CYS A 296 -3.39 -12.81 4.05
C CYS A 296 -2.94 -11.89 2.90
N LEU A 297 -3.85 -11.65 1.94
CA LEU A 297 -3.59 -10.71 0.85
C LEU A 297 -3.80 -9.25 1.29
N GLU A 298 -2.83 -8.42 0.96
CA GLU A 298 -2.83 -6.97 1.15
C GLU A 298 -3.05 -6.28 -0.20
N GLN A 299 -4.08 -5.45 -0.30
CA GLN A 299 -4.33 -4.61 -1.46
C GLN A 299 -3.43 -3.37 -1.42
N ASN A 300 -2.50 -3.30 -2.36
CA ASN A 300 -1.67 -2.14 -2.60
C ASN A 300 -2.40 -1.15 -3.50
N VAL A 301 -2.69 0.04 -2.98
CA VAL A 301 -3.05 1.20 -3.81
C VAL A 301 -1.76 1.72 -4.44
N LYS A 302 -1.25 1.04 -5.48
CA LYS A 302 -0.15 1.59 -6.28
C LYS A 302 -0.73 2.67 -7.19
N GLU A 303 -0.23 3.90 -7.03
CA GLU A 303 -0.43 4.95 -8.02
C GLU A 303 0.05 4.41 -9.39
N ARG A 304 -0.79 4.45 -10.43
CA ARG A 304 -0.38 4.08 -11.79
C ARG A 304 0.83 4.94 -12.16
N LEU A 305 1.99 4.32 -12.30
CA LEU A 305 3.22 5.01 -12.72
C LEU A 305 3.07 5.41 -14.19
N SER A 306 3.38 6.68 -14.49
CA SER A 306 3.48 7.21 -15.86
C SER A 306 4.41 6.34 -16.71
N LYS A 307 3.96 5.99 -17.92
CA LYS A 307 4.77 5.23 -18.88
C LYS A 307 5.71 6.13 -19.70
N LEU A 308 5.52 7.44 -19.64
CA LEU A 308 6.39 8.42 -20.31
C LEU A 308 7.69 8.65 -19.56
N ASP A 309 8.80 8.49 -20.29
CA ASP A 309 10.09 9.03 -19.88
C ASP A 309 10.09 10.55 -20.10
N LEU A 310 10.24 11.29 -19.01
CA LEU A 310 10.25 12.75 -18.98
C LEU A 310 11.60 13.31 -18.53
N SER A 311 12.65 12.47 -18.49
CA SER A 311 13.98 12.82 -17.97
C SER A 311 14.68 13.93 -18.76
N SER A 312 14.34 14.10 -20.04
CA SER A 312 14.91 15.11 -20.93
C SER A 312 14.10 16.41 -21.01
N MET A 313 12.98 16.53 -20.29
CA MET A 313 12.05 17.67 -20.39
C MET A 313 11.95 18.46 -19.08
N ASN A 314 11.79 19.78 -19.18
CA ASN A 314 11.50 20.62 -18.02
C ASN A 314 10.03 20.48 -17.62
N VAL A 315 9.77 19.67 -16.59
CA VAL A 315 8.41 19.37 -16.12
C VAL A 315 8.01 20.25 -14.94
N LEU A 316 6.89 20.95 -15.07
CA LEU A 316 6.24 21.65 -13.95
C LEU A 316 5.05 20.83 -13.43
N THR A 317 5.04 20.51 -12.14
CA THR A 317 3.89 19.83 -11.52
C THR A 317 2.93 20.84 -10.88
N LEU A 318 1.65 20.77 -11.25
CA LEU A 318 0.56 21.59 -10.75
C LEU A 318 -0.56 20.72 -10.18
N ASN A 319 -1.16 21.18 -9.09
CA ASN A 319 -2.36 20.57 -8.53
C ASN A 319 -3.56 21.39 -8.99
N VAL A 320 -4.53 20.74 -9.65
CA VAL A 320 -5.71 21.38 -10.23
C VAL A 320 -6.98 20.71 -9.72
N ASP A 321 -8.09 21.45 -9.76
CA ASP A 321 -9.40 20.91 -9.42
C ASP A 321 -9.83 19.83 -10.42
N LYS A 322 -10.57 18.83 -9.94
CA LYS A 322 -10.99 17.68 -10.76
C LYS A 322 -11.77 18.09 -12.02
N LYS A 323 -12.60 19.13 -11.94
CA LYS A 323 -13.37 19.64 -13.08
C LYS A 323 -12.44 20.24 -14.16
N ILE A 324 -11.47 21.04 -13.74
CA ILE A 324 -10.48 21.67 -14.64
C ILE A 324 -9.62 20.58 -15.27
N PHE A 325 -9.19 19.59 -14.47
CA PHE A 325 -8.44 18.44 -14.96
C PHE A 325 -9.17 17.68 -16.07
N GLU A 326 -10.46 17.37 -15.88
CA GLU A 326 -11.24 16.64 -16.88
C GLU A 326 -11.38 17.44 -18.18
N LEU A 327 -11.58 18.75 -18.09
CA LEU A 327 -11.67 19.66 -19.25
C LEU A 327 -10.33 19.83 -19.99
N ILE A 328 -9.20 19.86 -19.27
CA ILE A 328 -7.88 19.89 -19.91
C ILE A 328 -7.57 18.53 -20.53
N ALA A 329 -7.90 17.44 -19.83
CA ALA A 329 -7.69 16.09 -20.32
C ALA A 329 -8.58 15.74 -21.54
N SER A 330 -9.75 16.38 -21.69
CA SER A 330 -10.60 16.28 -22.89
C SER A 330 -10.14 17.21 -24.02
N GLY A 331 -9.24 18.16 -23.76
CA GLY A 331 -8.74 19.15 -24.72
C GLY A 331 -9.68 20.35 -24.93
N GLU A 332 -10.69 20.51 -24.08
CA GLU A 332 -11.63 21.65 -24.12
C GLU A 332 -10.98 22.93 -23.59
N ILE A 333 -10.13 22.82 -22.57
CA ILE A 333 -9.32 23.93 -22.06
C ILE A 333 -7.91 23.84 -22.61
N LYS A 334 -7.46 24.92 -23.24
CA LYS A 334 -6.11 25.05 -23.84
C LYS A 334 -5.23 26.07 -23.13
N GLU A 335 -5.68 26.63 -22.01
CA GLU A 335 -4.94 27.61 -21.24
C GLU A 335 -5.08 27.32 -19.76
N GLU A 336 -3.97 27.30 -19.03
CA GLU A 336 -3.95 27.14 -17.57
C GLU A 336 -3.26 28.34 -16.91
N CYS A 337 -3.94 28.95 -15.95
CA CYS A 337 -3.48 30.16 -15.26
C CYS A 337 -2.99 29.85 -13.85
N CYS A 338 -1.84 30.41 -13.47
CA CYS A 338 -1.22 30.25 -12.16
C CYS A 338 -0.88 31.60 -11.54
N GLU A 339 -1.39 31.87 -10.34
CA GLU A 339 -1.01 33.07 -9.58
C GLU A 339 0.40 32.94 -8.99
N LEU A 340 1.24 33.95 -9.20
CA LEU A 340 2.56 34.03 -8.60
C LEU A 340 2.47 34.53 -7.15
N LYS A 341 2.52 33.61 -6.20
CA LYS A 341 2.65 33.93 -4.77
C LYS A 341 4.12 34.11 -4.40
N GLN A 342 4.41 35.00 -3.43
CA GLN A 342 5.78 35.22 -2.94
C GLN A 342 6.46 33.93 -2.45
N THR A 343 5.69 33.03 -1.83
CA THR A 343 6.18 31.73 -1.33
C THR A 343 6.56 30.75 -2.45
N THR A 344 5.98 30.90 -3.64
CA THR A 344 6.21 30.01 -4.79
C THR A 344 7.04 30.67 -5.89
N LEU A 345 7.56 31.87 -5.65
CA LEU A 345 8.27 32.69 -6.64
C LEU A 345 9.45 31.92 -7.27
N ASN A 346 10.27 31.24 -6.45
CA ASN A 346 11.43 30.46 -6.91
C ASN A 346 11.05 29.23 -7.76
N LYS A 347 9.81 28.75 -7.68
CA LYS A 347 9.33 27.60 -8.45
C LYS A 347 9.19 27.96 -9.94
N TYR A 348 8.77 29.18 -10.24
CA TYR A 348 8.44 29.63 -11.59
C TYR A 348 9.48 30.58 -12.20
N THR A 349 10.43 31.07 -11.42
CA THR A 349 11.43 32.04 -11.88
C THR A 349 12.84 31.64 -11.48
N TYR A 350 13.83 32.22 -12.14
CA TYR A 350 15.24 32.11 -11.79
C TYR A 350 15.90 33.50 -11.86
N ILE A 351 17.00 33.68 -11.16
CA ILE A 351 17.81 34.90 -11.23
C ILE A 351 19.02 34.57 -12.08
N ASP A 352 19.29 35.39 -13.09
CA ASP A 352 20.51 35.27 -13.87
C ASP A 352 21.67 35.91 -13.08
N GLU A 353 22.75 35.17 -12.89
CA GLU A 353 23.93 35.62 -12.14
C GLU A 353 24.70 36.72 -12.89
N ALA A 354 24.55 36.82 -14.21
CA ALA A 354 25.21 37.84 -15.02
C ALA A 354 24.57 39.23 -14.87
N ASP A 355 23.23 39.28 -14.86
CA ASP A 355 22.48 40.53 -14.90
C ASP A 355 21.76 40.86 -13.57
N GLY A 356 21.71 39.93 -12.62
CA GLY A 356 20.96 40.05 -11.36
C GLY A 356 19.45 40.18 -11.54
N LYS A 357 18.95 39.99 -12.76
CA LYS A 357 17.52 40.11 -13.12
C LYS A 357 16.82 38.77 -13.01
N ARG A 358 15.52 38.83 -12.73
CA ARG A 358 14.66 37.65 -12.49
C ARG A 358 13.84 37.33 -13.75
N TYR A 359 14.00 36.12 -14.26
CA TYR A 359 13.35 35.63 -15.48
C TYR A 359 12.38 34.49 -15.17
N LEU A 360 11.37 34.32 -16.02
CA LEU A 360 10.43 33.20 -15.94
C LEU A 360 11.09 31.92 -16.46
N ARG A 361 10.96 30.82 -15.71
CA ARG A 361 11.39 29.50 -16.15
C ARG A 361 10.48 29.02 -17.27
N ARG A 362 11.07 28.54 -18.37
CA ARG A 362 10.34 27.84 -19.42
C ARG A 362 10.18 26.37 -19.06
N PHE A 363 8.98 25.84 -19.25
CA PHE A 363 8.66 24.44 -19.04
C PHE A 363 8.18 23.85 -20.36
N ASP A 364 8.62 22.65 -20.68
CA ASP A 364 8.24 21.95 -21.91
C ASP A 364 6.89 21.23 -21.72
N VAL A 365 6.61 20.80 -20.49
CA VAL A 365 5.46 19.97 -20.15
C VAL A 365 4.92 20.33 -18.77
N LEU A 366 3.59 20.37 -18.64
CA LEU A 366 2.90 20.42 -17.36
C LEU A 366 2.43 19.02 -16.96
N ARG A 367 2.75 18.63 -15.73
CA ARG A 367 2.16 17.49 -15.05
C ARG A 367 1.05 17.97 -14.14
N LEU A 368 -0.19 17.79 -14.57
CA LEU A 368 -1.39 18.14 -13.81
C LEU A 368 -1.77 16.98 -12.90
N ARG A 369 -2.01 17.25 -11.63
CA ARG A 369 -2.51 16.29 -10.65
C ARG A 369 -3.85 16.75 -10.10
N ALA A 370 -4.83 15.87 -10.05
CA ALA A 370 -6.14 16.16 -9.49
C ALA A 370 -6.62 15.03 -8.57
N GLY A 371 -7.30 15.39 -7.49
CA GLY A 371 -7.85 14.44 -6.52
C GLY A 371 -6.93 14.13 -5.34
N ASN A 372 -7.39 13.22 -4.48
CA ASN A 372 -6.66 12.78 -3.28
C ASN A 372 -5.66 11.68 -3.63
N ARG A 373 -4.60 11.47 -2.84
CA ARG A 373 -3.58 10.42 -3.08
C ARG A 373 -4.13 9.03 -3.39
N ALA A 374 -5.30 8.67 -2.85
CA ALA A 374 -5.93 7.37 -3.09
C ALA A 374 -6.64 7.25 -4.46
N ASN A 375 -7.00 8.37 -5.09
CA ASN A 375 -7.64 8.42 -6.42
C ASN A 375 -7.05 9.63 -7.20
N CYS A 376 -5.71 9.63 -7.28
CA CYS A 376 -4.95 10.71 -7.91
C CYS A 376 -4.99 10.53 -9.42
N MET A 377 -5.63 11.47 -10.11
CA MET A 377 -5.60 11.57 -11.55
C MET A 377 -4.34 12.37 -11.93
N SER A 378 -3.63 11.92 -12.95
CA SER A 378 -2.43 12.60 -13.46
C SER A 378 -2.55 12.76 -14.97
N ALA A 379 -2.24 13.94 -15.48
CA ALA A 379 -2.17 14.21 -16.91
C ALA A 379 -0.87 14.92 -17.23
N VAL A 380 -0.30 14.60 -18.38
CA VAL A 380 0.93 15.18 -18.88
C VAL A 380 0.59 15.91 -20.17
N VAL A 381 0.78 17.22 -20.20
CA VAL A 381 0.34 18.10 -21.31
C VAL A 381 1.50 18.96 -21.77
N LYS A 382 1.69 19.08 -23.08
CA LYS A 382 2.76 19.90 -23.66
C LYS A 382 2.46 21.39 -23.48
N VAL A 383 3.49 22.20 -23.20
CA VAL A 383 3.39 23.67 -23.20
C VAL A 383 3.83 24.20 -24.56
N LEU A 384 3.00 25.05 -25.17
CA LEU A 384 3.30 25.72 -26.44
C LEU A 384 3.91 27.09 -26.21
N ASP A 385 3.33 27.87 -25.29
CA ASP A 385 3.80 29.21 -24.95
C ASP A 385 3.52 29.53 -23.48
N THR A 386 4.22 30.53 -22.95
CA THR A 386 4.05 31.01 -21.58
C THR A 386 4.09 32.53 -21.54
N SER A 387 3.02 33.14 -21.06
CA SER A 387 2.91 34.59 -20.88
C SER A 387 2.78 34.95 -19.41
N PHE A 388 3.15 36.18 -19.05
CA PHE A 388 3.04 36.71 -17.70
C PHE A 388 2.43 38.12 -17.76
N ALA A 389 1.29 38.30 -17.10
CA ALA A 389 0.59 39.57 -16.98
C ALA A 389 -0.01 39.69 -15.58
N ASP A 390 0.11 40.87 -14.96
CA ASP A 390 -0.54 41.22 -13.69
C ASP A 390 -0.36 40.22 -12.53
N GLY A 391 0.81 39.57 -12.45
CA GLY A 391 1.09 38.58 -11.39
C GLY A 391 0.54 37.18 -11.68
N ILE A 392 0.00 36.94 -12.87
CA ILE A 392 -0.53 35.65 -13.33
C ILE A 392 0.34 35.12 -14.47
N ILE A 393 0.74 33.86 -14.36
CA ILE A 393 1.39 33.12 -15.44
C ILE A 393 0.31 32.35 -16.19
N THR A 394 0.24 32.53 -17.50
CA THR A 394 -0.67 31.78 -18.37
C THR A 394 0.14 30.82 -19.23
N TYR A 395 -0.16 29.53 -19.13
CA TYR A 395 0.43 28.49 -19.95
C TYR A 395 -0.53 28.11 -21.07
N GLN A 396 -0.08 28.25 -22.32
CA GLN A 396 -0.81 27.72 -23.47
C GLN A 396 -0.51 26.23 -23.62
N LEU A 397 -1.55 25.42 -23.52
CA LEU A 397 -1.49 23.96 -23.53
C LEU A 397 -1.67 23.43 -24.96
N GLY A 398 -0.80 22.51 -25.34
CA GLY A 398 -0.86 21.76 -26.60
C GLY A 398 -1.39 20.35 -26.39
N ASP A 399 -0.74 19.37 -27.03
CA ASP A 399 -1.20 17.99 -27.01
C ASP A 399 -1.10 17.35 -25.60
N VAL A 400 -2.12 16.56 -25.26
CA VAL A 400 -2.14 15.73 -24.07
C VAL A 400 -1.36 14.45 -24.35
N LEU A 401 -0.21 14.29 -23.70
CA LEU A 401 0.72 13.19 -23.92
C LEU A 401 0.31 11.92 -23.15
N GLU A 402 -0.26 12.07 -21.97
CA GLU A 402 -0.77 10.94 -21.16
C GLU A 402 -1.86 11.41 -20.22
N VAL A 403 -2.87 10.55 -20.03
CA VAL A 403 -3.91 10.71 -19.02
C VAL A 403 -4.01 9.43 -18.22
N ILE A 404 -3.75 9.54 -16.93
CA ILE A 404 -3.95 8.51 -15.93
C ILE A 404 -5.16 8.90 -15.11
N ARG A 405 -6.27 8.20 -15.35
CA ARG A 405 -7.45 8.28 -14.49
C ARG A 405 -7.29 7.20 -13.41
N GLY A 406 -7.53 7.56 -12.16
CA GLY A 406 -7.68 6.57 -11.10
C GLY A 406 -8.98 5.81 -11.32
N ASP A 407 -8.99 4.51 -10.98
CA ASP A 407 -10.20 3.70 -11.06
C ASP A 407 -11.16 4.18 -9.96
N TYR A 408 -12.43 4.39 -10.34
CA TYR A 408 -13.47 4.96 -9.49
C TYR A 408 -13.91 4.03 -8.37
#